data_AF-A0A954Z9S7-F1
#
_entry.id   AF-A0A954Z9S7-F1
#
_cell.length_a   1.000
_cell.length_b   1.000
_cell.length_c   1.000
_cell.angle_alpha   90.00
_cell.angle_beta   90.00
_cell.angle_gamma   90.00
#
_symmetry.space_group_name_H-M   'P 1'
#
loop_
_entity.id
_entity.type
_entity.pdbx_description
1 polymer ?
#
loop_
_entity_poly.entity_id
_entity_poly.type
_entity_poly.pdbx_seq_one_letter_code
_entity_poly.pdbx_strand_id
1 'polypeptide(L)'
;MKLHREGVKYLTLALSLALATPNVGWGLTSTTVTFQNGVDGYNGTVDRRLSMTVNADGKDVDTSTTAFWIDGDPEDGSRSDLLIRFDDIVGTGAIPTGATILNASLDLTTTSSEVSAASDTPEEFNIYRLAKPFDSNSTLDGDFGDGDGQFSNYV
;
A
#
# COMPACT_ATOMS: atom_id res chain seq x y z
N MET A 1 31.77 10.34 -19.51
CA MET A 1 31.58 11.45 -18.56
C MET A 1 30.22 12.10 -18.82
N LYS A 2 29.20 11.69 -18.07
CA LYS A 2 28.17 12.57 -17.51
C LYS A 2 27.43 11.77 -16.45
N LEU A 3 27.84 11.98 -15.20
CA LEU A 3 27.05 11.66 -14.02
C LEU A 3 25.79 12.52 -14.11
N HIS A 4 24.60 11.93 -13.97
CA HIS A 4 23.44 12.61 -13.41
C HIS A 4 22.85 11.68 -12.35
N ARG A 5 23.24 11.98 -11.11
CA ARG A 5 22.65 11.48 -9.88
C ARG A 5 21.59 12.52 -9.50
N GLU A 6 20.34 12.21 -9.79
CA GLU A 6 19.13 12.94 -9.38
C GLU A 6 18.11 11.83 -9.10
N GLY A 7 17.52 11.57 -7.95
CA GLY A 7 17.71 11.97 -6.57
C GLY A 7 16.78 11.00 -5.83
N VAL A 8 17.31 10.02 -5.10
CA VAL A 8 16.49 9.09 -4.32
C VAL A 8 15.79 9.92 -3.24
N LYS A 9 14.50 10.19 -3.42
CA LYS A 9 13.66 10.80 -2.39
C LYS A 9 13.08 9.65 -1.56
N TYR A 10 13.61 9.53 -0.36
CA TYR A 10 13.32 8.48 0.61
C TYR A 10 11.87 8.56 1.11
N LEU A 11 11.27 7.40 1.38
CA LEU A 11 9.91 7.24 1.91
C LEU A 11 10.00 6.59 3.29
N THR A 12 9.37 7.18 4.31
CA THR A 12 9.58 6.79 5.72
C THR A 12 8.25 6.53 6.41
N LEU A 13 7.88 5.26 6.57
CA LEU A 13 6.74 4.88 7.41
C LEU A 13 7.09 5.09 8.90
N ALA A 14 6.42 5.98 9.61
CA ALA A 14 6.73 6.27 11.02
C ALA A 14 5.58 5.85 11.97
N LEU A 15 5.76 4.75 12.70
CA LEU A 15 4.78 4.21 13.65
C LEU A 15 5.21 4.33 15.11
N SER A 16 4.69 5.29 15.87
CA SER A 16 4.98 5.48 17.31
C SER A 16 4.26 4.46 18.22
N LEU A 17 4.98 3.79 19.14
CA LEU A 17 4.47 2.76 20.06
C LEU A 17 4.94 2.95 21.51
N ALA A 18 4.02 3.09 22.48
CA ALA A 18 4.30 3.06 23.92
C ALA A 18 4.27 1.63 24.54
N LEU A 19 5.33 1.23 25.26
CA LEU A 19 5.37 0.04 26.12
C LEU A 19 5.40 0.44 27.61
N ALA A 20 4.64 -0.26 28.47
CA ALA A 20 4.64 -0.08 29.92
C ALA A 20 5.25 -1.32 30.61
N THR A 21 6.38 -1.15 31.31
CA THR A 21 6.99 -2.18 32.17
C THR A 21 6.94 -1.71 33.64
N PRO A 22 6.75 -2.63 34.62
CA PRO A 22 6.61 -2.21 35.99
C PRO A 22 7.95 -1.95 36.69
N ASN A 23 8.09 -0.68 37.11
CA ASN A 23 8.98 -0.16 38.17
C ASN A 23 10.51 -0.18 37.94
N VAL A 24 10.97 0.73 37.07
CA VAL A 24 12.13 1.63 37.33
C VAL A 24 12.05 2.78 36.33
N GLY A 25 11.51 3.94 36.75
CA GLY A 25 11.31 5.11 35.90
C GLY A 25 10.36 4.84 34.74
N TRP A 26 9.06 5.04 34.95
CA TRP A 26 7.99 4.81 33.97
C TRP A 26 8.05 5.82 32.81
N GLY A 27 9.14 5.83 32.05
CA GLY A 27 9.17 6.42 30.74
C GLY A 27 8.40 5.48 29.82
N LEU A 28 7.21 5.89 29.40
CA LEU A 28 6.57 5.29 28.22
C LEU A 28 7.54 5.48 27.05
N THR A 29 8.23 4.43 26.63
CA THR A 29 9.11 4.50 25.45
C THR A 29 8.23 4.41 24.23
N SER A 30 8.20 5.48 23.43
CA SER A 30 7.68 5.45 22.06
C SER A 30 8.77 4.95 21.11
N THR A 31 8.52 3.89 20.34
CA THR A 31 9.41 3.48 19.23
C THR A 31 8.74 3.72 17.90
N THR A 32 9.52 4.03 16.87
CA THR A 32 9.09 4.15 15.47
C THR A 32 9.60 2.96 14.67
N VAL A 33 8.71 2.25 13.97
CA VAL A 33 9.07 1.17 13.03
C VAL A 33 8.64 1.53 11.62
N THR A 34 9.49 1.24 10.64
CA THR A 34 9.28 1.51 9.22
C THR A 34 9.24 0.19 8.45
N PHE A 35 8.24 0.02 7.59
CA PHE A 35 8.10 -1.12 6.68
C PHE A 35 8.20 -0.61 5.24
N GLN A 36 9.27 -1.00 4.56
CA GLN A 36 9.47 -0.68 3.14
C GLN A 36 10.09 -1.88 2.45
N ASN A 37 9.44 -2.34 1.37
CA ASN A 37 9.89 -3.52 0.65
C ASN A 37 11.34 -3.37 0.17
N GLY A 38 12.18 -4.37 0.46
CA GLY A 38 13.60 -4.38 0.10
C GLY A 38 14.51 -3.56 1.01
N VAL A 39 13.99 -2.90 2.06
CA VAL A 39 14.78 -2.08 3.00
C VAL A 39 14.92 -2.80 4.34
N ASP A 40 16.13 -2.80 4.91
CA ASP A 40 16.46 -3.40 6.21
C ASP A 40 15.97 -4.85 6.40
N GLY A 41 15.87 -5.60 5.30
CA GLY A 41 15.43 -7.00 5.27
C GLY A 41 13.92 -7.20 5.25
N TYR A 42 13.12 -6.13 5.24
CA TYR A 42 11.67 -6.24 5.11
C TYR A 42 11.27 -6.55 3.66
N ASN A 43 10.54 -7.65 3.44
CA ASN A 43 10.04 -8.05 2.12
C ASN A 43 8.56 -8.48 2.17
N GLY A 44 7.83 -7.96 3.15
CA GLY A 44 6.44 -8.34 3.44
C GLY A 44 5.40 -7.48 2.72
N THR A 45 5.81 -6.50 1.89
CA THR A 45 4.82 -5.73 1.13
C THR A 45 4.26 -6.61 0.01
N VAL A 46 2.94 -6.71 -0.03
CA VAL A 46 2.20 -7.33 -1.12
C VAL A 46 1.26 -6.29 -1.69
N ASP A 47 1.38 -6.02 -2.97
CA ASP A 47 0.44 -5.18 -3.70
C ASP A 47 -0.13 -5.92 -4.91
N ARG A 48 -1.34 -5.54 -5.30
CA ARG A 48 -2.08 -6.18 -6.39
C ARG A 48 -2.95 -5.16 -7.10
N ARG A 49 -2.87 -5.13 -8.42
CA ARG A 49 -3.80 -4.41 -9.29
C ARG A 49 -4.98 -5.30 -9.61
N LEU A 50 -6.19 -4.78 -9.44
CA LEU A 50 -7.44 -5.44 -9.83
C LEU A 50 -8.22 -4.56 -10.80
N SER A 51 -8.70 -5.14 -11.89
CA SER A 51 -9.68 -4.53 -12.78
C SER A 51 -10.58 -5.59 -13.40
N MET A 52 -11.55 -5.18 -14.20
CA MET A 52 -12.40 -6.12 -14.95
C MET A 52 -11.62 -6.97 -15.96
N THR A 53 -10.46 -6.51 -16.44
CA THR A 53 -9.72 -7.16 -17.53
C THR A 53 -8.32 -7.61 -17.15
N VAL A 54 -7.72 -7.02 -16.13
CA VAL A 54 -6.34 -7.26 -15.72
C VAL A 54 -6.25 -7.38 -14.21
N ASN A 55 -5.84 -8.55 -13.73
CA ASN A 55 -5.47 -8.79 -12.34
C ASN A 55 -3.99 -9.19 -12.31
N ALA A 56 -3.18 -8.48 -11.54
CA ALA A 56 -1.74 -8.70 -11.52
C ALA A 56 -1.16 -8.39 -10.13
N ASP A 57 -0.25 -9.25 -9.66
CA ASP A 57 0.57 -8.92 -8.50
C ASP A 57 1.56 -7.83 -8.86
N GLY A 58 1.81 -6.89 -7.94
CA GLY A 58 2.72 -5.76 -8.17
C GLY A 58 4.13 -6.18 -8.55
N LYS A 59 4.59 -7.31 -8.00
CA LYS A 59 5.90 -7.89 -8.32
C LYS A 59 6.08 -8.22 -9.81
N ASP A 60 4.98 -8.42 -10.53
CA ASP A 60 4.95 -8.77 -11.96
C ASP A 60 4.71 -7.55 -12.87
N VAL A 61 4.61 -6.34 -12.31
CA VAL A 61 4.32 -5.09 -13.02
C VAL A 61 5.55 -4.18 -13.05
N ASP A 62 5.98 -3.75 -14.24
CA ASP A 62 7.03 -2.73 -14.40
C ASP A 62 6.45 -1.31 -14.43
N THR A 63 6.46 -0.65 -13.28
CA THR A 63 5.96 0.73 -13.14
C THR A 63 6.98 1.80 -13.52
N SER A 64 8.21 1.42 -13.92
CA SER A 64 9.25 2.37 -14.35
C SER A 64 9.06 2.86 -15.77
N THR A 65 8.30 2.13 -16.58
CA THR A 65 8.05 2.44 -18.00
C THR A 65 6.57 2.45 -18.37
N THR A 66 5.71 1.83 -17.56
CA THR A 66 4.26 1.80 -17.80
C THR A 66 3.47 2.20 -16.56
N ALA A 67 2.53 3.13 -16.75
CA ALA A 67 1.56 3.51 -15.73
C ALA A 67 0.26 2.70 -15.89
N PHE A 68 -0.51 2.61 -14.82
CA PHE A 68 -1.92 2.27 -14.88
C PHE A 68 -2.74 3.30 -14.10
N TRP A 69 -4.00 3.45 -14.48
CA TRP A 69 -4.94 4.36 -13.83
C TRP A 69 -5.52 3.68 -12.60
N ILE A 70 -5.52 4.39 -11.47
CA ILE A 70 -6.38 4.04 -10.35
C ILE A 70 -7.67 4.81 -10.58
N ASP A 71 -8.75 4.08 -10.75
CA ASP A 71 -10.08 4.64 -10.97
C ASP A 71 -11.02 3.96 -9.99
N GLY A 72 -11.50 4.74 -9.03
CA GLY A 72 -12.35 4.27 -7.95
C GLY A 72 -13.83 4.50 -8.20
N ASP A 73 -14.24 4.98 -9.39
CA ASP A 73 -15.66 5.05 -9.73
C ASP A 73 -16.20 3.62 -9.90
N PRO A 74 -17.08 3.16 -9.00
CA PRO A 74 -17.61 1.82 -9.09
C PRO A 74 -18.47 1.61 -10.33
N GLU A 75 -18.94 2.66 -11.02
CA GLU A 75 -19.75 2.56 -12.24
C GLU A 75 -18.93 2.64 -13.53
N ASP A 76 -17.62 2.95 -13.47
CA ASP A 76 -16.77 3.02 -14.66
C ASP A 76 -16.31 1.63 -15.12
N GLY A 77 -16.56 1.34 -16.41
CA GLY A 77 -16.05 0.17 -17.13
C GLY A 77 -14.52 0.01 -17.08
N SER A 78 -13.82 1.10 -16.76
CA SER A 78 -12.36 1.23 -16.69
C SER A 78 -11.83 1.16 -15.26
N ARG A 79 -12.70 0.95 -14.26
CA ARG A 79 -12.33 0.83 -12.85
C ARG A 79 -11.12 -0.07 -12.65
N SER A 80 -10.17 0.42 -11.87
CA SER A 80 -8.95 -0.29 -11.55
C SER A 80 -8.47 0.11 -10.16
N ASP A 81 -8.39 -0.87 -9.27
CA ASP A 81 -8.04 -0.68 -7.87
C ASP A 81 -6.60 -1.15 -7.61
N LEU A 82 -5.91 -0.47 -6.69
CA LEU A 82 -4.64 -0.92 -6.13
C LEU A 82 -4.86 -1.39 -4.70
N LEU A 83 -4.61 -2.68 -4.45
CA LEU A 83 -4.62 -3.26 -3.13
C LEU A 83 -3.19 -3.32 -2.57
N ILE A 84 -3.03 -2.97 -1.30
CA ILE A 84 -1.73 -3.02 -0.61
C ILE A 84 -1.92 -3.68 0.76
N ARG A 85 -1.00 -4.58 1.11
CA ARG A 85 -0.89 -5.21 2.42
C ARG A 85 0.57 -5.25 2.86
N PHE A 86 0.76 -5.21 4.17
CA PHE A 86 2.06 -5.39 4.81
C PHE A 86 1.98 -6.64 5.69
N ASP A 87 2.63 -7.71 5.25
CA ASP A 87 2.80 -8.94 6.00
C ASP A 87 3.98 -8.81 6.97
N ASP A 88 4.01 -9.68 7.98
CA ASP A 88 5.08 -9.77 9.01
C ASP A 88 5.37 -8.48 9.79
N ILE A 89 4.36 -7.61 9.94
CA ILE A 89 4.50 -6.33 10.67
C ILE A 89 4.41 -6.45 12.18
N VAL A 90 4.06 -7.62 12.74
CA VAL A 90 3.97 -7.86 14.19
C VAL A 90 4.94 -8.96 14.60
N GLY A 91 5.73 -8.72 15.65
CA GLY A 91 6.66 -9.70 16.21
C GLY A 91 8.07 -9.13 16.41
N THR A 92 9.06 -10.03 16.44
CA THR A 92 10.47 -9.68 16.64
C THR A 92 10.99 -8.79 15.51
N GLY A 93 11.56 -7.62 15.85
CA GLY A 93 12.10 -6.68 14.86
C GLY A 93 11.02 -5.87 14.13
N ALA A 94 9.74 -6.08 14.45
CA ALA A 94 8.59 -5.38 13.88
C ALA A 94 7.81 -4.68 15.00
N ILE A 95 6.49 -4.54 14.87
CA ILE A 95 5.62 -4.06 15.96
C ILE A 95 5.59 -5.15 17.05
N PRO A 96 6.02 -4.87 18.30
CA PRO A 96 5.87 -5.81 19.40
C PRO A 96 4.45 -6.34 19.58
N THR A 97 4.31 -7.62 19.90
CA THR A 97 3.01 -8.21 20.22
C THR A 97 2.37 -7.52 21.43
N GLY A 98 1.10 -7.12 21.31
CA GLY A 98 0.36 -6.42 22.37
C GLY A 98 0.63 -4.91 22.45
N ALA A 99 1.41 -4.39 21.51
CA ALA A 99 1.67 -2.97 21.31
C ALA A 99 0.39 -2.12 21.15
N THR A 100 0.34 -0.95 21.80
CA THR A 100 -0.64 0.08 21.45
C THR A 100 -0.12 0.95 20.32
N ILE A 101 -0.76 0.88 19.15
CA ILE A 101 -0.43 1.75 18.01
C ILE A 101 -0.94 3.16 18.30
N LEU A 102 -0.03 4.14 18.37
CA LEU A 102 -0.39 5.54 18.61
C LEU A 102 -0.70 6.30 17.31
N ASN A 103 0.01 5.97 16.23
CA ASN A 103 -0.16 6.58 14.91
C ASN A 103 0.34 5.64 13.82
N ALA A 104 -0.44 5.41 12.77
CA ALA A 104 0.02 4.78 11.55
C ALA A 104 -0.20 5.73 10.38
N SER A 105 0.87 6.05 9.65
CA SER A 105 0.79 6.75 8.35
C SER A 105 0.92 5.73 7.23
N LEU A 106 0.57 6.11 6.01
CA LEU A 106 1.02 5.44 4.79
C LEU A 106 1.47 6.57 3.87
N ASP A 107 2.75 6.56 3.52
CA ASP A 107 3.22 7.41 2.45
C ASP A 107 3.19 6.56 1.17
N LEU A 108 2.41 6.99 0.18
CA LEU A 108 2.28 6.33 -1.12
C LEU A 108 2.70 7.32 -2.20
N THR A 109 3.67 6.93 -3.02
CA THR A 109 4.11 7.72 -4.17
C THR A 109 3.55 7.07 -5.43
N THR A 110 2.74 7.81 -6.17
CA THR A 110 2.30 7.42 -7.51
C THR A 110 3.41 7.63 -8.53
N THR A 111 3.20 7.18 -9.77
CA THR A 111 4.18 7.41 -10.83
C THR A 111 4.29 8.89 -11.20
N SER A 112 5.28 9.25 -12.01
CA SER A 112 5.60 10.64 -12.34
C SER A 112 5.26 11.00 -13.79
N SER A 113 5.36 12.29 -14.12
CA SER A 113 5.12 12.80 -15.48
C SER A 113 6.08 12.21 -16.52
N GLU A 114 7.26 11.73 -16.09
CA GLU A 114 8.23 11.02 -16.94
C GLU A 114 7.73 9.66 -17.42
N VAL A 115 6.85 9.00 -16.65
CA VAL A 115 6.25 7.70 -17.03
C VAL A 115 4.90 7.91 -17.72
N SER A 116 4.08 8.84 -17.24
CA SER A 116 2.80 9.20 -17.86
C SER A 116 2.52 10.68 -17.68
N ALA A 117 2.26 11.39 -18.79
CA ALA A 117 1.95 12.82 -18.75
C ALA A 117 0.69 13.17 -17.94
N ALA A 118 -0.17 12.18 -17.66
CA ALA A 118 -1.36 12.36 -16.85
C ALA A 118 -1.19 11.89 -15.39
N SER A 119 0.05 11.63 -14.93
CA SER A 119 0.34 11.46 -13.50
C SER A 119 0.12 12.73 -12.66
N ASP A 120 0.07 13.89 -13.32
CA ASP A 120 -0.14 15.20 -12.68
C ASP A 120 -1.59 15.70 -12.85
N THR A 121 -2.54 14.82 -13.24
CA THR A 121 -3.95 15.20 -13.30
C THR A 121 -4.50 15.51 -11.91
N PRO A 122 -5.36 16.53 -11.76
CA PRO A 122 -5.90 16.95 -10.46
C PRO A 122 -7.02 16.03 -9.94
N GLU A 123 -7.20 14.86 -10.53
CA GLU A 123 -8.24 13.93 -10.13
C GLU A 123 -7.91 13.27 -8.78
N GLU A 124 -8.95 13.04 -8.00
CA GLU A 124 -8.85 12.45 -6.68
C GLU A 124 -9.04 10.93 -6.78
N PHE A 125 -8.29 10.18 -5.99
CA PHE A 125 -8.56 8.75 -5.77
C PHE A 125 -8.95 8.54 -4.32
N ASN A 126 -9.80 7.53 -4.10
CA ASN A 126 -10.25 7.18 -2.76
C ASN A 126 -9.31 6.16 -2.12
N ILE A 127 -9.13 6.26 -0.80
CA ILE A 127 -8.37 5.30 -0.01
C ILE A 127 -9.31 4.67 1.02
N TYR A 128 -9.38 3.34 1.01
CA TYR A 128 -10.23 2.58 1.93
C TYR A 128 -9.43 1.49 2.65
N ARG A 129 -9.92 1.10 3.83
CA ARG A 129 -9.48 -0.13 4.48
C ARG A 129 -10.25 -1.31 3.90
N LEU A 130 -9.53 -2.34 3.49
CA LEU A 130 -10.12 -3.61 3.10
C LEU A 130 -10.82 -4.30 4.28
N ALA A 131 -12.05 -4.75 4.06
CA ALA A 131 -12.83 -5.53 5.04
C ALA A 131 -12.51 -7.03 4.99
N LYS A 132 -11.84 -7.49 3.94
CA LYS A 132 -11.48 -8.89 3.68
C LYS A 132 -10.03 -8.98 3.20
N PRO A 133 -9.32 -10.08 3.48
CA PRO A 133 -8.00 -10.31 2.90
C PRO A 133 -8.10 -10.51 1.37
N PHE A 134 -6.97 -10.31 0.68
CA PHE A 134 -6.80 -10.65 -0.73
C PHE A 134 -5.57 -11.55 -0.92
N ASP A 135 -5.51 -12.25 -2.04
CA ASP A 135 -4.32 -13.00 -2.46
C ASP A 135 -4.07 -12.88 -3.98
N SER A 136 -3.12 -13.66 -4.51
CA SER A 136 -2.73 -13.62 -5.93
C SER A 136 -3.82 -14.12 -6.89
N ASN A 137 -4.88 -14.72 -6.37
CA ASN A 137 -6.05 -15.16 -7.14
C ASN A 137 -7.21 -14.18 -7.02
N SER A 138 -7.11 -13.17 -6.15
CA SER A 138 -8.23 -12.27 -5.94
C SER A 138 -8.60 -11.50 -7.20
N THR A 139 -9.90 -11.30 -7.41
CA THR A 139 -10.47 -10.57 -8.55
C THR A 139 -11.41 -9.46 -8.09
N LEU A 140 -11.54 -8.41 -8.91
CA LEU A 140 -12.46 -7.30 -8.62
C LEU A 140 -13.90 -7.82 -8.48
N ASP A 141 -14.45 -8.43 -9.53
CA ASP A 141 -15.81 -8.96 -9.56
C ASP A 141 -15.91 -10.43 -9.07
N GLY A 142 -15.30 -10.71 -7.92
CA GLY A 142 -15.41 -12.04 -7.30
C GLY A 142 -15.25 -11.95 -5.79
N ASP A 143 -14.08 -11.49 -5.33
CA ASP A 143 -13.84 -11.27 -3.90
C ASP A 143 -14.45 -9.96 -3.40
N PHE A 144 -14.46 -8.96 -4.28
CA PHE A 144 -14.84 -7.57 -4.00
C PHE A 144 -16.07 -7.09 -4.78
N GLY A 145 -16.70 -7.98 -5.56
CA GLY A 145 -17.96 -7.77 -6.28
C GLY A 145 -18.95 -8.89 -5.97
N ASP A 146 -20.04 -8.96 -6.72
CA ASP A 146 -21.06 -10.01 -6.60
C ASP A 146 -21.01 -11.07 -7.70
N GLY A 147 -20.03 -10.99 -8.61
CA GLY A 147 -19.73 -12.04 -9.60
C GLY A 147 -20.69 -12.06 -10.77
N ASP A 148 -21.39 -10.95 -11.03
CA ASP A 148 -22.40 -10.84 -12.08
C ASP A 148 -21.87 -10.24 -13.39
N GLY A 149 -20.56 -9.96 -13.47
CA GLY A 149 -19.91 -9.27 -14.58
C GLY A 149 -20.28 -7.78 -14.65
N GLN A 150 -20.95 -7.25 -13.63
CA GLN A 150 -21.43 -5.89 -13.53
C GLN A 150 -21.02 -5.26 -12.19
N PHE A 151 -21.34 -3.98 -12.09
CA PHE A 151 -20.97 -3.15 -10.98
C PHE A 151 -22.09 -3.14 -9.94
N SER A 152 -21.89 -3.83 -8.83
CA SER A 152 -22.84 -3.86 -7.73
C SER A 152 -22.31 -3.05 -6.56
N ASN A 153 -22.84 -1.83 -6.43
CA ASN A 153 -22.60 -0.87 -5.35
C ASN A 153 -23.12 -1.40 -4.00
N TYR A 154 -22.50 -2.42 -3.41
CA TYR A 154 -22.79 -2.83 -2.03
C TYR A 154 -21.48 -3.34 -1.39
N VAL A 155 -20.84 -2.71 -0.41
CA VAL A 155 -21.20 -1.71 0.61
C VAL A 155 -19.92 -1.00 1.05
#